data_AF-V7EMB5-F1
#
_entry.id   AF-V7EMB5-F1
#
_cell.length_a   1.000
_cell.length_b   1.000
_cell.length_c   1.000
_cell.angle_alpha   90.00
_cell.angle_beta   90.00
_cell.angle_gamma   90.00
#
_symmetry.space_group_name_H-M   'P 1'
#
loop_
_entity.id
_entity.type
_entity.pdbx_description
1 polymer ?
#
loop_
_entity_poly.entity_id
_entity_poly.type
_entity_poly.pdbx_seq_one_letter_code
_entity_poly.pdbx_strand_id
1 'polypeptide(L)'
;MDDQTFETLLNTLRTEATATYNLADNARLAQYRHLANTLMVYRQLSQAPQLLDAAYRAAGIDYSKVPQNSVNYRPFLRLIYAMMNVTPYLSNKLGRWSAVLGQLDETYLQNQPYFDADPIPRLAAYIEKQGGITAMHEAAKAAGDLSQSAADPVQPSPAVTKRKRDAVLAQQQANGELAKQRLHTLAHTQLPPIAEFKAQQPLKADDQRLVALIARVEADGTIKVLASSCAADAVNAVAANIKAKEFGGVSPALAVLAETVSLQAFPAHAKPKGAEGHAAWRDRVFYDKATSAKAADKVNSSGEPQTTPRRLMLCGKTNSVVMSNMRRSRGVTIVAKPAAMQLPAEDTYLKTRDRWRLEDMVAGGELELMRAKSDNRLLPVDGQLHSHILELENTGTGEGQRLYFYQKGRARDNATNNWQGSINTKAFKAEWTATVATAFFATLREQHLDRWFATLGKNTQLNRDNNRVSNIVITKDTFCIEFNQQKIGDTPSVTVPFVAKLHNATASLAYSFRSKDLAPVFHNLVDTAATSAIKIMGNTDAMLITFSTNVAAYQIAIPTLCNTVPVNSIFQKGL
;
A
#
# COMPACT_ATOMS: atom_id res chain seq x y z
N MET A 1 -20.67 21.54 -27.31
CA MET A 1 -19.49 22.36 -26.96
C MET A 1 -18.46 22.02 -28.01
N ASP A 2 -18.13 22.98 -28.86
CA ASP A 2 -17.10 22.76 -29.89
C ASP A 2 -15.70 22.73 -29.28
N ASP A 3 -14.74 22.18 -30.03
CA ASP A 3 -13.36 21.96 -29.60
C ASP A 3 -12.67 23.28 -29.20
N GLN A 4 -13.02 24.38 -29.88
CA GLN A 4 -12.46 25.70 -29.59
C GLN A 4 -12.96 26.26 -28.25
N THR A 5 -14.23 26.03 -27.92
CA THR A 5 -14.83 26.37 -26.63
C THR A 5 -14.25 25.52 -25.50
N PHE A 6 -14.03 24.22 -25.74
CA PHE A 6 -13.42 23.32 -24.76
C PHE A 6 -11.97 23.70 -24.45
N GLU A 7 -11.15 23.94 -25.47
CA GLU A 7 -9.74 24.35 -25.30
C GLU A 7 -9.63 25.71 -24.59
N THR A 8 -10.54 26.65 -24.89
CA THR A 8 -10.58 27.94 -24.20
C THR A 8 -10.90 27.76 -22.71
N LEU A 9 -11.91 26.95 -22.38
CA LEU A 9 -12.27 26.63 -20.98
C LEU A 9 -11.13 25.93 -20.23
N LEU A 10 -10.48 24.96 -20.87
CA LEU A 10 -9.37 24.20 -20.28
C LEU A 10 -8.16 25.10 -20.01
N ASN A 11 -7.82 26.01 -20.93
CA ASN A 11 -6.72 26.95 -20.75
C ASN A 11 -7.00 28.00 -19.68
N THR A 12 -8.25 28.48 -19.56
CA THR A 12 -8.66 29.34 -18.46
C THR A 12 -8.53 28.62 -17.12
N LEU A 13 -9.05 27.39 -16.99
CA LEU A 13 -8.94 26.60 -15.76
C LEU A 13 -7.49 26.29 -15.38
N ARG A 14 -6.62 25.99 -16.34
CA ARG A 14 -5.19 25.77 -16.09
C ARG A 14 -4.50 27.04 -15.59
N THR A 15 -4.84 28.18 -16.16
CA THR A 15 -4.29 29.48 -15.77
C THR A 15 -4.73 29.84 -14.34
N GLU A 16 -6.01 29.69 -14.03
CA GLU A 16 -6.57 29.93 -12.70
C GLU A 16 -5.99 28.97 -11.65
N ALA A 17 -5.86 27.68 -11.98
CA ALA A 17 -5.26 26.69 -11.10
C ALA A 17 -3.79 27.00 -10.81
N THR A 18 -3.02 27.41 -11.82
CA THR A 18 -1.62 27.81 -11.68
C THR A 18 -1.47 29.07 -10.83
N ALA A 19 -2.31 30.08 -11.07
CA ALA A 19 -2.32 31.30 -10.27
C ALA A 19 -2.68 31.02 -8.80
N THR A 20 -3.66 30.14 -8.56
CA THR A 20 -4.07 29.75 -7.21
C THR A 20 -2.98 28.95 -6.49
N TYR A 21 -2.32 28.02 -7.20
CA TYR A 21 -1.21 27.25 -6.66
C TYR A 21 -0.03 28.18 -6.28
N ASN A 22 0.36 29.07 -7.19
CA ASN A 22 1.44 30.03 -6.93
C ASN A 22 1.10 30.99 -5.78
N LEU A 23 -0.16 31.43 -5.68
CA LEU A 23 -0.61 32.25 -4.55
C LEU A 23 -0.48 31.50 -3.22
N ALA A 24 -0.91 30.23 -3.18
CA ALA A 24 -0.81 29.39 -1.99
C ALA A 24 0.65 29.12 -1.60
N ASP A 25 1.52 28.86 -2.58
CA ASP A 25 2.93 28.59 -2.35
C ASP A 25 3.69 29.85 -1.88
N ASN A 26 3.45 30.99 -2.53
CA ASN A 26 4.00 32.27 -2.11
C ASN A 26 3.51 32.69 -0.72
N ALA A 27 2.22 32.47 -0.40
CA ALA A 27 1.68 32.73 0.93
C ALA A 27 2.33 31.84 2.00
N ARG A 28 2.62 30.58 1.66
CA ARG A 28 3.33 29.64 2.53
C ARG A 28 4.77 30.08 2.80
N LEU A 29 5.52 30.45 1.76
CA LEU A 29 6.90 30.96 1.91
C LEU A 29 6.95 32.29 2.67
N ALA A 30 6.00 33.19 2.41
CA ALA A 30 5.84 34.44 3.15
C ALA A 30 5.58 34.18 4.65
N GLN A 31 4.76 33.17 4.97
CA GLN A 31 4.50 32.77 6.36
C GLN A 31 5.76 32.27 7.07
N TYR A 32 6.61 31.50 6.39
CA TYR A 32 7.87 31.01 6.96
C TYR A 32 8.83 32.16 7.28
N ARG A 33 9.00 33.08 6.33
CA ARG A 33 9.78 34.31 6.54
C ARG A 33 9.22 35.16 7.68
N HIS A 34 7.89 35.25 7.79
CA HIS A 34 7.25 36.03 8.83
C HIS A 34 7.47 35.43 10.22
N LEU A 35 7.42 34.10 10.39
CA LEU A 35 7.76 33.45 11.66
C LEU A 35 9.24 33.60 12.00
N ALA A 36 10.14 33.45 11.03
CA ALA A 36 11.57 33.71 11.23
C ALA A 36 11.84 35.15 11.68
N ASN A 37 11.20 36.13 11.03
CA ASN A 37 11.30 37.53 11.42
C ASN A 37 10.70 37.78 12.83
N THR A 38 9.57 37.14 13.13
CA THR A 38 8.94 37.21 14.47
C THR A 38 9.92 36.76 15.55
N LEU A 39 10.66 35.66 15.33
CA LEU A 39 11.70 35.23 16.26
C LEU A 39 12.80 36.29 16.44
N MET A 40 13.29 36.87 15.34
CA MET A 40 14.38 37.85 15.40
C MET A 40 13.96 39.12 16.15
N VAL A 41 12.75 39.62 15.90
CA VAL A 41 12.20 40.77 16.65
C VAL A 41 12.01 40.41 18.12
N TYR A 42 11.53 39.21 18.43
CA TYR A 42 11.42 38.75 19.83
C TYR A 42 12.79 38.78 20.53
N ARG A 43 13.84 38.24 19.90
CA ARG A 43 15.19 38.22 20.47
C ARG A 43 15.74 39.62 20.72
N GLN A 44 15.51 40.57 19.81
CA GLN A 44 15.89 41.98 20.01
C GLN A 44 15.13 42.61 21.19
N LEU A 45 13.81 42.42 21.26
CA LEU A 45 12.98 43.01 22.32
C LEU A 45 13.17 42.33 23.68
N SER A 46 13.56 41.06 23.72
CA SER A 46 13.88 40.35 24.97
C SER A 46 15.10 40.94 25.70
N GLN A 47 15.95 41.69 25.00
CA GLN A 47 17.06 42.44 25.62
C GLN A 47 16.58 43.71 26.34
N ALA A 48 15.33 44.14 26.13
CA ALA A 48 14.69 45.25 26.83
C ALA A 48 13.32 44.84 27.43
N PRO A 49 13.30 44.00 28.49
CA PRO A 49 12.06 43.42 29.04
C PRO A 49 10.98 44.45 29.42
N GLN A 50 11.42 45.62 29.89
CA GLN A 50 10.56 46.75 30.28
C GLN A 50 9.66 47.22 29.11
N LEU A 51 10.20 47.23 27.88
CA LEU A 51 9.49 47.66 26.67
C LEU A 51 8.50 46.59 26.22
N LEU A 52 8.89 45.32 26.28
CA LEU A 52 8.03 44.20 25.92
C LEU A 52 6.83 44.09 26.87
N ASP A 53 7.06 44.28 28.18
CA ASP A 53 6.01 44.30 29.20
C ASP A 53 5.07 45.52 29.07
N ALA A 54 5.60 46.67 28.65
CA ALA A 54 4.77 47.83 28.32
C ALA A 54 3.88 47.56 27.10
N ALA A 55 4.42 46.91 26.06
CA ALA A 55 3.67 46.54 24.85
C ALA A 55 2.56 45.52 25.14
N TYR A 56 2.83 44.49 25.96
CA TYR A 56 1.79 43.53 26.37
C TYR A 56 0.67 44.19 27.20
N ARG A 57 1.02 45.09 28.13
CA ARG A 57 0.02 45.84 28.91
C ARG A 57 -0.83 46.76 28.02
N ALA A 58 -0.21 47.49 27.10
CA ALA A 58 -0.92 48.35 26.15
C ALA A 58 -1.88 47.57 25.25
N ALA A 59 -1.53 46.32 24.91
CA ALA A 59 -2.36 45.42 24.11
C ALA A 59 -3.36 44.59 24.94
N GLY A 60 -3.41 44.72 26.27
CA GLY A 60 -4.31 43.92 27.13
C GLY A 60 -4.01 42.41 27.10
N ILE A 61 -2.73 42.02 26.93
CA ILE A 61 -2.30 40.63 26.87
C ILE A 61 -1.81 40.17 28.25
N ASP A 62 -2.66 39.40 28.95
CA ASP A 62 -2.25 38.72 30.18
C ASP A 62 -1.34 37.52 29.88
N TYR A 63 -0.30 37.35 30.68
CA TYR A 63 0.59 36.20 30.61
C TYR A 63 1.18 35.84 31.99
N SER A 64 1.37 34.56 32.24
CA SER A 64 2.06 34.04 33.43
C SER A 64 3.57 33.97 33.20
N LYS A 65 4.37 34.43 34.16
CA LYS A 65 5.83 34.22 34.14
C LYS A 65 6.12 32.72 34.25
N VAL A 66 6.88 32.20 33.30
CA VAL A 66 7.22 30.76 33.19
C VAL A 66 8.48 30.47 34.03
N PRO A 67 8.65 29.25 34.59
CA PRO A 67 9.87 28.85 35.29
C PRO A 67 11.17 29.15 34.51
N GLN A 68 12.26 29.40 35.23
CA GLN A 68 13.61 29.61 34.68
C GLN A 68 13.96 28.49 33.68
N ASN A 69 14.35 28.89 32.45
CA ASN A 69 14.73 28.07 31.29
C ASN A 69 13.66 27.75 30.23
N SER A 70 12.50 28.41 30.20
CA SER A 70 11.60 28.29 29.03
C SER A 70 10.94 29.60 28.62
N VAL A 71 10.92 29.84 27.30
CA VAL A 71 10.32 31.03 26.70
C VAL A 71 8.92 30.71 26.21
N ASN A 72 7.93 31.49 26.63
CA ASN A 72 6.57 31.41 26.09
C ASN A 72 6.38 32.46 24.99
N TYR A 73 6.36 32.02 23.74
CA TYR A 73 6.15 32.91 22.59
C TYR A 73 4.67 33.23 22.31
N ARG A 74 3.70 32.60 23.00
CA ARG A 74 2.27 32.83 22.72
C ARG A 74 1.83 34.28 22.97
N PRO A 75 2.24 34.96 24.07
CA PRO A 75 1.95 36.39 24.26
C PRO A 75 2.53 37.25 23.14
N PHE A 76 3.74 36.95 22.68
CA PHE A 76 4.38 37.69 21.59
C PHE A 76 3.67 37.48 20.25
N LEU A 77 3.28 36.24 19.94
CA LEU A 77 2.49 35.93 18.75
C LEU A 77 1.12 36.61 18.78
N ARG A 78 0.48 36.71 19.96
CA ARG A 78 -0.78 37.48 20.09
C ARG A 78 -0.57 38.96 19.79
N LEU A 79 0.54 39.53 20.23
CA LEU A 79 0.92 40.92 19.98
C LEU A 79 1.14 41.18 18.48
N ILE A 80 1.97 40.35 17.82
CA ILE A 80 2.34 40.54 16.40
C ILE A 80 1.16 40.31 15.45
N TYR A 81 0.28 39.33 15.75
CA TYR A 81 -0.86 39.01 14.89
C TYR A 81 -2.16 39.71 15.31
N ALA A 82 -2.12 40.65 16.28
CA ALA A 82 -3.28 41.33 16.84
C ALA A 82 -4.43 40.39 17.27
N MET A 83 -4.09 39.20 17.76
CA MET A 83 -5.06 38.16 18.12
C MET A 83 -5.57 38.35 19.56
N MET A 84 -6.44 39.34 19.76
CA MET A 84 -6.99 39.69 21.08
C MET A 84 -8.10 38.73 21.54
N ASN A 85 -8.94 38.27 20.60
CA ASN A 85 -10.03 37.31 20.85
C ASN A 85 -9.62 35.91 20.37
N VAL A 86 -9.06 35.10 21.27
CA VAL A 86 -8.54 33.77 20.91
C VAL A 86 -9.67 32.74 20.91
N THR A 87 -10.19 32.41 19.72
CA THR A 87 -11.07 31.23 19.55
C THR A 87 -10.28 29.92 19.75
N PRO A 88 -10.94 28.77 20.00
CA PRO A 88 -10.24 27.47 20.11
C PRO A 88 -9.37 27.16 18.88
N TYR A 89 -9.82 27.56 17.69
CA TYR A 89 -9.07 27.42 16.44
C TYR A 89 -7.79 28.28 16.43
N LEU A 90 -7.89 29.55 16.84
CA LEU A 90 -6.74 30.45 16.93
C LEU A 90 -5.77 30.03 18.06
N SER A 91 -6.29 29.53 19.18
CA SER A 91 -5.48 28.99 20.28
C SER A 91 -4.58 27.84 19.81
N ASN A 92 -5.15 26.92 19.02
CA ASN A 92 -4.42 25.81 18.42
C ASN A 92 -3.36 26.30 17.42
N LYS A 93 -3.66 27.30 16.59
CA LYS A 93 -2.67 27.91 15.68
C LYS A 93 -1.53 28.57 16.44
N LEU A 94 -1.84 29.36 17.48
CA LEU A 94 -0.84 30.01 18.33
C LEU A 94 0.05 28.99 19.06
N GLY A 95 -0.53 27.89 19.54
CA GLY A 95 0.24 26.79 20.13
C GLY A 95 1.22 26.19 19.13
N ARG A 96 0.78 25.96 17.88
CA ARG A 96 1.63 25.45 16.80
C ARG A 96 2.77 26.41 16.48
N TRP A 97 2.47 27.68 16.27
CA TRP A 97 3.49 28.68 15.93
C TRP A 97 4.46 28.90 17.09
N SER A 98 4.00 28.90 18.34
CA SER A 98 4.87 29.02 19.50
C SER A 98 5.87 27.86 19.61
N ALA A 99 5.43 26.64 19.32
CA ALA A 99 6.30 25.48 19.31
C ALA A 99 7.34 25.52 18.17
N VAL A 100 6.95 26.08 17.01
CA VAL A 100 7.88 26.31 15.90
C VAL A 100 8.90 27.40 16.26
N LEU A 101 8.48 28.50 16.87
CA LEU A 101 9.40 29.55 17.33
C LEU A 101 10.42 29.02 18.34
N GLY A 102 10.01 28.16 19.28
CA GLY A 102 10.94 27.53 20.23
C GLY A 102 12.03 26.70 19.54
N GLN A 103 11.66 25.87 18.57
CA GLN A 103 12.63 25.10 17.79
C GLN A 103 13.55 25.97 16.95
N LEU A 104 13.03 27.05 16.35
CA LEU A 104 13.84 27.98 15.59
C LEU A 104 14.84 28.71 16.49
N ASP A 105 14.43 29.10 17.69
CA ASP A 105 15.28 29.77 18.67
C ASP A 105 16.41 28.86 19.14
N GLU A 106 16.08 27.60 19.46
CA GLU A 106 17.08 26.59 19.82
C GLU A 106 18.06 26.32 18.67
N THR A 107 17.55 26.15 17.45
CA THR A 107 18.38 25.90 16.25
C THR A 107 19.30 27.07 15.95
N TYR A 108 18.78 28.29 16.11
CA TYR A 108 19.55 29.53 15.96
C TYR A 108 20.68 29.59 16.99
N LEU A 109 20.40 29.32 18.26
CA LEU A 109 21.41 29.33 19.34
C LEU A 109 22.48 28.24 19.13
N GLN A 110 22.11 27.05 18.67
CA GLN A 110 23.04 25.94 18.44
C GLN A 110 23.97 26.19 17.24
N ASN A 111 23.57 27.01 16.28
CA ASN A 111 24.33 27.26 15.04
C ASN A 111 24.44 28.77 14.73
N GLN A 112 24.64 29.58 15.76
CA GLN A 112 24.55 31.03 15.68
C GLN A 112 25.43 31.66 14.55
N PRO A 113 26.71 31.26 14.34
CA PRO A 113 27.53 31.82 13.27
C PRO A 113 26.97 31.58 11.86
N TYR A 114 26.21 30.50 11.66
CA TYR A 114 25.56 30.19 10.39
C TYR A 114 24.36 31.10 10.12
N PHE A 115 23.62 31.49 11.17
CA PHE A 115 22.41 32.29 11.03
C PHE A 115 22.68 33.80 11.09
N ASP A 116 23.71 34.26 11.81
CA ASP A 116 24.01 35.69 11.97
C ASP A 116 24.26 36.44 10.66
N ALA A 117 24.73 35.75 9.61
CA ALA A 117 24.97 36.36 8.32
C ALA A 117 23.69 36.76 7.57
N ASP A 118 22.61 35.97 7.68
CA ASP A 118 21.32 36.26 7.05
C ASP A 118 20.18 35.45 7.72
N PRO A 119 19.72 35.87 8.90
CA PRO A 119 18.95 34.99 9.80
C PRO A 119 17.55 34.68 9.26
N ILE A 120 16.87 35.65 8.66
CA ILE A 120 15.47 35.49 8.23
C ILE A 120 15.34 34.49 7.07
N PRO A 121 16.10 34.63 5.96
CA PRO A 121 16.02 33.68 4.84
C PRO A 121 16.54 32.29 5.22
N ARG A 122 17.59 32.20 6.05
CA ARG A 122 18.15 30.90 6.48
C ARG A 122 17.21 30.15 7.42
N LEU A 123 16.55 30.83 8.36
CA LEU A 123 15.54 30.21 9.21
C LEU A 123 14.28 29.85 8.42
N ALA A 124 13.85 30.67 7.46
CA ALA A 124 12.73 30.33 6.58
C ALA A 124 13.02 29.08 5.72
N ALA A 125 14.23 28.98 5.16
CA ALA A 125 14.69 27.79 4.44
C ALA A 125 14.80 26.57 5.36
N TYR A 126 15.16 26.76 6.62
CA TYR A 126 15.15 25.69 7.61
C TYR A 126 13.72 25.16 7.86
N ILE A 127 12.71 26.04 8.00
CA ILE A 127 11.30 25.64 8.14
C ILE A 127 10.88 24.79 6.93
N GLU A 128 11.24 25.22 5.72
CA GLU A 128 10.94 24.48 4.50
C GLU A 128 11.62 23.11 4.45
N LYS A 129 12.92 23.05 4.77
CA LYS A 129 13.70 21.79 4.82
C LYS A 129 13.15 20.78 5.82
N GLN A 130 12.57 21.24 6.93
CA GLN A 130 11.94 20.39 7.94
C GLN A 130 10.51 19.94 7.57
N GLY A 131 10.04 20.24 6.35
CA GLY A 131 8.70 19.86 5.88
C GLY A 131 7.59 20.84 6.27
N GLY A 132 7.94 22.05 6.68
CA GLY A 132 7.01 23.13 7.02
C GLY A 132 6.52 23.13 8.47
N ILE A 133 5.68 24.11 8.79
CA ILE A 133 5.17 24.39 10.15
C ILE A 133 4.50 23.16 10.81
N THR A 134 3.73 22.38 10.03
CA THR A 134 3.02 21.20 10.58
C THR A 134 3.99 20.12 11.01
N ALA A 135 4.99 19.80 10.17
CA ALA A 135 6.00 18.80 10.46
C ALA A 135 6.87 19.22 11.65
N MET A 136 7.28 20.50 11.71
CA MET A 136 8.00 21.04 12.86
C MET A 136 7.16 21.01 14.14
N HIS A 137 5.88 21.39 14.10
CA HIS A 137 5.02 21.29 15.29
C HIS A 137 4.82 19.84 15.76
N GLU A 138 4.66 18.90 14.83
CA GLU A 138 4.58 17.48 15.17
C GLU A 138 5.91 16.96 15.75
N ALA A 139 7.04 17.48 15.29
CA ALA A 139 8.36 17.21 15.87
C ALA A 139 8.50 17.77 17.29
N ALA A 140 8.09 19.02 17.56
CA ALA A 140 8.06 19.61 18.91
C ALA A 140 7.17 18.80 19.86
N LYS A 141 5.97 18.44 19.38
CA LYS A 141 5.03 17.60 20.15
C LYS A 141 5.62 16.22 20.43
N ALA A 142 6.45 15.69 19.55
CA ALA A 142 7.15 14.42 19.74
C ALA A 142 8.37 14.53 20.66
N ALA A 143 9.08 15.67 20.64
CA ALA A 143 10.28 15.94 21.45
C ALA A 143 9.97 16.18 22.94
N GLY A 144 8.72 16.54 23.26
CA GLY A 144 8.29 16.76 24.64
C GLY A 144 8.57 18.18 25.17
N ASP A 145 8.96 19.12 24.31
CA ASP A 145 9.26 20.53 24.65
C ASP A 145 8.00 21.38 24.95
N LEU A 146 7.00 20.77 25.59
CA LEU A 146 5.85 21.46 26.14
C LEU A 146 5.88 21.31 27.67
N SER A 147 6.68 22.13 28.34
CA SER A 147 6.55 22.36 29.78
C SER A 147 5.26 23.14 30.08
N GLN A 148 4.24 22.36 30.48
CA GLN A 148 2.99 22.56 31.27
C GLN A 148 2.55 23.98 31.71
N SER A 149 1.25 24.32 31.80
CA SER A 149 0.22 23.80 32.75
C SER A 149 -1.19 24.32 32.36
N ALA A 150 -2.34 23.69 32.58
CA ALA A 150 -2.79 22.90 33.73
C ALA A 150 -3.90 21.85 33.39
N ALA A 151 -4.01 20.86 34.30
CA ALA A 151 -5.02 19.82 34.52
C ALA A 151 -4.74 18.39 33.98
N ASP A 152 -4.43 17.51 34.95
CA ASP A 152 -4.25 16.04 34.96
C ASP A 152 -5.52 15.21 34.62
N PRO A 153 -5.47 13.85 34.50
CA PRO A 153 -4.34 12.96 34.15
C PRO A 153 -4.70 11.90 33.07
N VAL A 154 -3.84 11.69 32.06
CA VAL A 154 -3.55 10.33 31.56
C VAL A 154 -2.11 10.35 31.03
N GLN A 155 -1.19 9.70 31.75
CA GLN A 155 0.19 9.56 31.31
C GLN A 155 0.30 8.67 30.06
N PRO A 156 1.14 9.04 29.08
CA PRO A 156 1.83 8.07 28.23
C PRO A 156 3.34 8.15 28.46
N SER A 157 3.93 7.00 28.76
CA SER A 157 5.31 6.79 29.22
C SER A 157 6.43 7.24 28.25
N PRO A 158 7.66 7.52 28.76
CA PRO A 158 8.85 7.98 28.01
C PRO A 158 9.43 7.05 26.92
N ALA A 159 8.72 5.98 26.53
CA ALA A 159 9.20 4.97 25.57
C ALA A 159 8.94 5.35 24.09
N VAL A 160 8.15 6.40 23.80
CA VAL A 160 7.63 6.68 22.45
C VAL A 160 8.60 7.51 21.59
N THR A 161 9.43 8.36 22.19
CA THR A 161 10.29 9.32 21.48
C THR A 161 11.57 8.69 20.92
N LYS A 162 12.20 7.77 21.67
CA LYS A 162 13.38 7.01 21.21
C LYS A 162 13.04 6.13 19.98
N ARG A 163 11.86 5.50 20.00
CA ARG A 163 11.35 4.64 18.92
C ARG A 163 11.19 5.32 17.56
N LYS A 164 11.01 6.65 17.48
CA LYS A 164 10.76 7.33 16.20
C LYS A 164 12.03 7.76 15.44
N ARG A 165 13.10 8.17 16.13
CA ARG A 165 14.41 8.40 15.48
C ARG A 165 15.03 7.07 15.04
N ASP A 166 14.94 6.06 15.89
CA ASP A 166 15.40 4.71 15.57
C ASP A 166 14.62 4.13 14.38
N ALA A 167 13.31 4.39 14.27
CA ALA A 167 12.50 3.94 13.12
C ALA A 167 12.86 4.63 11.80
N VAL A 168 13.25 5.91 11.79
CA VAL A 168 13.63 6.61 10.55
C VAL A 168 15.00 6.14 10.07
N LEU A 169 15.97 5.97 10.97
CA LEU A 169 17.27 5.38 10.63
C LEU A 169 17.11 3.91 10.19
N ALA A 170 16.29 3.13 10.89
CA ALA A 170 15.99 1.75 10.51
C ALA A 170 15.29 1.68 9.13
N GLN A 171 14.41 2.62 8.79
CA GLN A 171 13.79 2.68 7.47
C GLN A 171 14.80 3.03 6.37
N GLN A 172 15.72 3.96 6.62
CA GLN A 172 16.78 4.30 5.65
C GLN A 172 17.75 3.14 5.44
N GLN A 173 18.14 2.46 6.52
CA GLN A 173 18.96 1.25 6.46
C GLN A 173 18.23 0.12 5.73
N ALA A 174 16.96 -0.12 6.05
CA ALA A 174 16.13 -1.11 5.37
C ALA A 174 15.98 -0.81 3.86
N ASN A 175 15.78 0.46 3.48
CA ASN A 175 15.73 0.86 2.08
C ASN A 175 17.08 0.67 1.37
N GLY A 176 18.19 0.94 2.04
CA GLY A 176 19.54 0.70 1.53
C GLY A 176 19.83 -0.80 1.33
N GLU A 177 19.48 -1.64 2.29
CA GLU A 177 19.62 -3.10 2.18
C GLU A 177 18.68 -3.68 1.11
N LEU A 178 17.46 -3.15 0.99
CA LEU A 178 16.52 -3.55 -0.06
C LEU A 178 17.09 -3.22 -1.45
N ALA A 179 17.64 -2.02 -1.64
CA ALA A 179 18.29 -1.63 -2.89
C ALA A 179 19.47 -2.57 -3.22
N LYS A 180 20.33 -2.89 -2.24
CA LYS A 180 21.43 -3.84 -2.43
C LYS A 180 20.96 -5.23 -2.85
N GLN A 181 19.93 -5.77 -2.18
CA GLN A 181 19.39 -7.09 -2.53
C GLN A 181 18.76 -7.12 -3.92
N ARG A 182 18.06 -6.06 -4.31
CA ARG A 182 17.48 -5.95 -5.66
C ARG A 182 18.55 -5.85 -6.73
N LEU A 183 19.59 -5.05 -6.49
CA LEU A 183 20.75 -4.97 -7.39
C LEU A 183 21.47 -6.31 -7.50
N HIS A 184 21.68 -7.01 -6.37
CA HIS A 184 22.22 -8.36 -6.40
C HIS A 184 21.34 -9.30 -7.23
N THR A 185 20.02 -9.23 -7.09
CA THR A 185 19.08 -10.04 -7.88
C THR A 185 19.18 -9.72 -9.37
N LEU A 186 19.25 -8.45 -9.75
CA LEU A 186 19.43 -8.02 -11.15
C LEU A 186 20.75 -8.49 -11.76
N ALA A 187 21.83 -8.48 -10.98
CA ALA A 187 23.13 -8.91 -11.47
C ALA A 187 23.21 -10.42 -11.74
N HIS A 188 22.36 -11.22 -11.08
CA HIS A 188 22.41 -12.68 -11.12
C HIS A 188 21.18 -13.34 -11.76
N THR A 189 20.13 -12.58 -12.04
CA THR A 189 18.86 -13.09 -12.58
C THR A 189 18.52 -12.34 -13.87
N GLN A 190 18.32 -13.09 -14.95
CA GLN A 190 17.85 -12.51 -16.21
C GLN A 190 16.36 -12.20 -16.10
N LEU A 191 16.05 -10.96 -15.67
CA LEU A 191 14.70 -10.43 -15.84
C LEU A 191 14.41 -10.27 -17.34
N PRO A 192 13.24 -10.73 -17.84
CA PRO A 192 12.84 -10.42 -19.21
C PRO A 192 12.75 -8.89 -19.38
N PRO A 193 13.36 -8.32 -20.44
CA PRO A 193 13.38 -6.87 -20.63
C PRO A 193 11.95 -6.34 -20.84
N ILE A 194 11.62 -5.22 -20.19
CA ILE A 194 10.37 -4.48 -20.44
C ILE A 194 10.37 -3.93 -21.88
N ALA A 195 11.55 -3.48 -22.33
CA ALA A 195 11.83 -3.09 -23.70
C ALA A 195 13.32 -3.29 -23.97
N GLU A 196 13.67 -3.60 -25.22
CA GLU A 196 15.06 -3.73 -25.66
C GLU A 196 15.30 -2.77 -26.83
N PHE A 197 16.33 -1.94 -26.72
CA PHE A 197 16.76 -1.05 -27.79
C PHE A 197 18.27 -0.89 -27.75
N LYS A 198 18.87 -0.66 -28.92
CA LYS A 198 20.28 -0.33 -29.02
C LYS A 198 20.45 1.18 -28.83
N ALA A 199 21.16 1.58 -27.79
CA ALA A 199 21.49 2.99 -27.58
C ALA A 199 22.29 3.52 -28.79
N GLN A 200 21.94 4.72 -29.26
CA GLN A 200 22.62 5.37 -30.38
C GLN A 200 24.06 5.79 -30.01
N GLN A 201 24.34 5.95 -28.73
CA GLN A 201 25.65 6.27 -28.18
C GLN A 201 25.98 5.30 -27.04
N PRO A 202 27.27 5.00 -26.80
CA PRO A 202 27.68 4.20 -25.65
C PRO A 202 27.24 4.84 -24.33
N LEU A 203 26.61 4.05 -23.46
CA LEU A 203 26.21 4.48 -22.12
C LEU A 203 27.27 4.02 -21.12
N LYS A 204 27.64 4.91 -20.19
CA LYS A 204 28.52 4.54 -19.07
C LYS A 204 27.70 3.72 -18.07
N ALA A 205 28.15 2.50 -17.78
CA ALA A 205 27.56 1.62 -16.80
C ALA A 205 28.45 1.49 -15.56
N ASP A 206 27.89 1.02 -14.45
CA ASP A 206 28.66 0.65 -13.26
C ASP A 206 29.35 -0.73 -13.42
N ASP A 207 30.00 -1.21 -12.35
CA ASP A 207 30.71 -2.49 -12.33
C ASP A 207 29.78 -3.70 -12.55
N GLN A 208 28.48 -3.55 -12.30
CA GLN A 208 27.44 -4.55 -12.55
C GLN A 208 26.79 -4.39 -13.94
N ARG A 209 27.33 -3.50 -14.78
CA ARG A 209 26.79 -3.13 -16.10
C ARG A 209 25.38 -2.53 -16.05
N LEU A 210 25.01 -1.91 -14.93
CA LEU A 210 23.73 -1.23 -14.75
C LEU A 210 23.85 0.26 -15.07
N VAL A 211 22.73 0.84 -15.55
CA VAL A 211 22.62 2.27 -15.83
C VAL A 211 21.21 2.76 -15.49
N ALA A 212 21.11 3.91 -14.82
CA ALA A 212 19.85 4.61 -14.60
C ALA A 212 19.57 5.53 -15.80
N LEU A 213 18.35 5.47 -16.35
CA LEU A 213 17.94 6.26 -17.50
C LEU A 213 16.82 7.23 -17.14
N ILE A 214 16.88 8.44 -17.69
CA ILE A 214 15.74 9.35 -17.78
C ILE A 214 15.23 9.27 -19.20
N ALA A 215 13.97 8.91 -19.38
CA ALA A 215 13.33 8.83 -20.68
C ALA A 215 12.01 9.60 -20.70
N ARG A 216 11.63 10.08 -21.89
CA ARG A 216 10.34 10.71 -22.16
C ARG A 216 9.55 9.83 -23.12
N VAL A 217 8.29 9.60 -22.79
CA VAL A 217 7.32 8.96 -23.69
C VAL A 217 6.64 10.07 -24.50
N GLU A 218 6.74 9.98 -25.82
CA GLU A 218 6.09 10.90 -26.76
C GLU A 218 4.63 10.47 -27.01
N ALA A 219 3.82 11.34 -27.64
CA ALA A 219 2.39 11.08 -27.87
C ALA A 219 2.09 9.86 -28.76
N ASP A 220 3.04 9.47 -29.60
CA ASP A 220 3.00 8.28 -30.47
C ASP A 220 3.48 7.00 -29.76
N GLY A 221 3.84 7.08 -28.48
CA GLY A 221 4.40 5.98 -27.69
C GLY A 221 5.91 5.81 -27.85
N THR A 222 6.59 6.62 -28.68
CA THR A 222 8.05 6.56 -28.84
C THR A 222 8.74 6.96 -27.53
N ILE A 223 9.71 6.16 -27.09
CA ILE A 223 10.51 6.45 -25.89
C ILE A 223 11.84 7.10 -26.31
N LYS A 224 12.08 8.34 -25.87
CA LYS A 224 13.36 9.04 -26.06
C LYS A 224 14.14 9.07 -24.75
N VAL A 225 15.32 8.45 -24.74
CA VAL A 225 16.26 8.54 -23.61
C VAL A 225 16.94 9.91 -23.64
N LEU A 226 16.79 10.67 -22.55
CA LEU A 226 17.27 12.05 -22.44
C LEU A 226 18.59 12.15 -21.66
N ALA A 227 18.79 11.27 -20.67
CA ALA A 227 19.99 11.24 -19.86
C ALA A 227 20.24 9.84 -19.28
N SER A 228 21.50 9.58 -18.90
CA SER A 228 21.91 8.36 -18.22
C SER A 228 22.85 8.68 -17.05
N SER A 229 22.80 7.87 -15.99
CA SER A 229 23.72 7.96 -14.86
C SER A 229 24.13 6.56 -14.37
N CYS A 230 25.40 6.40 -14.01
CA CYS A 230 25.92 5.23 -13.30
C CYS A 230 26.24 5.56 -11.83
N ALA A 231 25.76 6.70 -11.31
CA ALA A 231 25.96 7.05 -9.90
C ALA A 231 25.18 6.08 -9.00
N ALA A 232 25.84 5.59 -7.94
CA ALA A 232 25.27 4.58 -7.05
C ALA A 232 23.89 4.98 -6.51
N ASP A 233 23.71 6.24 -6.07
CA ASP A 233 22.42 6.71 -5.56
C ASP A 233 21.30 6.68 -6.61
N ALA A 234 21.61 6.99 -7.87
CA ALA A 234 20.63 6.95 -8.96
C ALA A 234 20.26 5.52 -9.32
N VAL A 235 21.26 4.63 -9.43
CA VAL A 235 21.05 3.19 -9.70
C VAL A 235 20.28 2.53 -8.55
N ASN A 236 20.64 2.81 -7.30
CA ASN A 236 19.95 2.35 -6.10
C ASN A 236 18.49 2.83 -6.07
N ALA A 237 18.24 4.11 -6.38
CA ALA A 237 16.90 4.67 -6.39
C ALA A 237 16.00 4.00 -7.45
N VAL A 238 16.53 3.71 -8.64
CA VAL A 238 15.78 2.98 -9.68
C VAL A 238 15.55 1.52 -9.26
N ALA A 239 16.57 0.84 -8.73
CA ALA A 239 16.45 -0.54 -8.26
C ALA A 239 15.45 -0.70 -7.10
N ALA A 240 15.43 0.25 -6.16
CA ALA A 240 14.45 0.31 -5.07
C ALA A 240 12.99 0.46 -5.56
N ASN A 241 12.78 0.80 -6.84
CA ASN A 241 11.45 0.93 -7.44
C ASN A 241 11.08 -0.23 -8.38
N ILE A 242 11.93 -1.24 -8.53
CA ILE A 242 11.59 -2.44 -9.31
C ILE A 242 10.43 -3.16 -8.63
N LYS A 243 9.33 -3.33 -9.37
CA LYS A 243 8.08 -3.93 -8.87
C LYS A 243 7.93 -5.41 -9.22
N ALA A 244 8.83 -5.97 -10.04
CA ALA A 244 8.82 -7.40 -10.34
C ALA A 244 9.00 -8.17 -9.03
N LYS A 245 7.99 -8.96 -8.63
CA LYS A 245 8.05 -9.79 -7.44
C LYS A 245 8.80 -11.06 -7.79
N GLU A 246 10.13 -10.97 -7.80
CA GLU A 246 10.95 -12.16 -7.89
C GLU A 246 11.20 -12.73 -6.49
N PHE A 247 10.62 -13.90 -6.24
CA PHE A 247 10.86 -14.65 -5.01
C PHE A 247 12.15 -15.49 -5.09
N GLY A 248 13.00 -15.29 -6.12
CA GLY A 248 14.22 -16.07 -6.35
C GLY A 248 15.28 -15.93 -5.26
N GLY A 249 15.28 -14.82 -4.51
CA GLY A 249 16.14 -14.60 -3.33
C GLY A 249 15.52 -15.05 -2.01
N VAL A 250 14.31 -15.62 -2.04
CA VAL A 250 13.53 -16.03 -0.86
C VAL A 250 13.50 -17.55 -0.80
N SER A 251 13.62 -18.12 0.41
CA SER A 251 13.54 -19.57 0.63
C SER A 251 12.28 -20.18 -0.04
N PRO A 252 12.33 -21.38 -0.64
CA PRO A 252 11.19 -21.95 -1.35
C PRO A 252 9.90 -22.03 -0.54
N ALA A 253 9.98 -22.32 0.76
CA ALA A 253 8.80 -22.34 1.63
C ALA A 253 8.13 -20.95 1.72
N LEU A 254 8.92 -19.91 2.00
CA LEU A 254 8.39 -18.54 2.07
C LEU A 254 7.92 -18.03 0.71
N ALA A 255 8.64 -18.35 -0.38
CA ALA A 255 8.31 -17.95 -1.74
C ALA A 255 6.91 -18.43 -2.16
N VAL A 256 6.61 -19.72 -1.98
CA VAL A 256 5.29 -20.31 -2.33
C VAL A 256 4.17 -19.64 -1.54
N LEU A 257 4.36 -19.45 -0.23
CA LEU A 257 3.34 -18.82 0.63
C LEU A 257 3.12 -17.37 0.22
N ALA A 258 4.20 -16.62 0.01
CA ALA A 258 4.17 -15.20 -0.32
C ALA A 258 3.55 -14.94 -1.69
N GLU A 259 3.97 -15.69 -2.71
CA GLU A 259 3.41 -15.55 -4.06
C GLU A 259 1.92 -15.91 -4.06
N THR A 260 1.53 -17.01 -3.40
CA THR A 260 0.12 -17.42 -3.28
C THR A 260 -0.75 -16.34 -2.64
N VAL A 261 -0.29 -15.69 -1.55
CA VAL A 261 -1.07 -14.59 -0.94
C VAL A 261 -1.04 -13.32 -1.78
N SER A 262 0.06 -13.07 -2.50
CA SER A 262 0.24 -11.87 -3.32
C SER A 262 -0.80 -11.76 -4.44
N LEU A 263 -1.21 -12.91 -5.01
CA LEU A 263 -2.14 -12.99 -6.14
C LEU A 263 -3.55 -12.47 -5.82
N GLN A 264 -3.91 -12.27 -4.57
CA GLN A 264 -5.17 -11.58 -4.21
C GLN A 264 -4.97 -10.44 -3.22
N ALA A 265 -3.73 -9.98 -3.03
CA ALA A 265 -3.41 -8.92 -2.09
C ALA A 265 -3.85 -7.57 -2.65
N PHE A 266 -4.41 -6.72 -1.79
CA PHE A 266 -4.65 -5.32 -2.14
C PHE A 266 -3.32 -4.55 -2.13
N PRO A 267 -3.09 -3.62 -3.07
CA PRO A 267 -1.90 -2.77 -3.04
C PRO A 267 -1.92 -1.88 -1.80
N ALA A 268 -0.74 -1.59 -1.24
CA ALA A 268 -0.61 -0.88 0.03
C ALA A 268 -1.31 0.49 0.03
N HIS A 269 -1.27 1.22 -1.08
CA HIS A 269 -1.89 2.55 -1.20
C HIS A 269 -3.43 2.53 -1.19
N ALA A 270 -4.06 1.38 -1.45
CA ALA A 270 -5.51 1.21 -1.44
C ALA A 270 -6.07 0.80 -0.07
N LYS A 271 -5.18 0.39 0.85
CA LYS A 271 -5.53 0.05 2.24
C LYS A 271 -5.51 1.33 3.12
N PRO A 272 -6.24 1.36 4.24
CA PRO A 272 -6.03 2.38 5.27
C PRO A 272 -4.59 2.37 5.78
N LYS A 273 -4.12 3.42 6.47
CA LYS A 273 -2.77 3.39 7.06
C LYS A 273 -2.76 2.64 8.40
N GLY A 274 -1.68 1.89 8.66
CA GLY A 274 -1.40 1.26 9.94
C GLY A 274 -2.06 -0.11 10.16
N ALA A 275 -1.43 -0.97 10.97
CA ALA A 275 -1.84 -2.36 11.16
C ALA A 275 -3.26 -2.52 11.73
N GLU A 276 -3.66 -1.65 12.67
CA GLU A 276 -5.02 -1.66 13.23
C GLU A 276 -6.07 -1.24 12.20
N GLY A 277 -5.75 -0.21 11.39
CA GLY A 277 -6.59 0.24 10.28
C GLY A 277 -6.77 -0.86 9.24
N HIS A 278 -5.70 -1.59 8.91
CA HIS A 278 -5.77 -2.74 8.01
C HIS A 278 -6.68 -3.83 8.56
N ALA A 279 -6.51 -4.23 9.82
CA ALA A 279 -7.31 -5.27 10.45
C ALA A 279 -8.80 -4.89 10.48
N ALA A 280 -9.13 -3.68 10.92
CA ALA A 280 -10.50 -3.19 10.97
C ALA A 280 -11.14 -3.12 9.57
N TRP A 281 -10.39 -2.67 8.56
CA TRP A 281 -10.88 -2.64 7.18
C TRP A 281 -11.09 -4.05 6.61
N ARG A 282 -10.19 -4.99 6.91
CA ARG A 282 -10.35 -6.38 6.49
C ARG A 282 -11.65 -6.97 7.01
N ASP A 283 -11.94 -6.76 8.30
CA ASP A 283 -13.13 -7.32 8.93
C ASP A 283 -14.43 -6.61 8.55
N ARG A 284 -14.41 -5.28 8.39
CA ARG A 284 -15.62 -4.47 8.18
C ARG A 284 -15.98 -4.25 6.71
N VAL A 285 -14.99 -4.28 5.82
CA VAL A 285 -15.16 -3.90 4.41
C VAL A 285 -14.76 -5.03 3.48
N PHE A 286 -13.58 -5.60 3.69
CA PHE A 286 -13.02 -6.53 2.71
C PHE A 286 -13.67 -7.90 2.76
N TYR A 287 -13.79 -8.51 3.94
CA TYR A 287 -14.37 -9.83 4.08
C TYR A 287 -15.88 -9.79 3.93
N ASP A 288 -16.37 -10.77 3.18
CA ASP A 288 -17.80 -11.01 3.13
C ASP A 288 -18.29 -11.54 4.47
N LYS A 289 -19.56 -11.25 4.74
CA LYS A 289 -20.29 -11.80 5.86
C LYS A 289 -21.03 -13.06 5.41
N ALA A 290 -21.05 -14.09 6.24
CA ALA A 290 -21.81 -15.29 5.98
C ALA A 290 -23.31 -14.96 6.05
N THR A 291 -23.95 -14.78 4.90
CA THR A 291 -25.38 -14.50 4.79
C THR A 291 -26.16 -15.82 4.78
N SER A 292 -26.75 -16.21 5.91
CA SER A 292 -27.97 -17.03 5.94
C SER A 292 -28.67 -16.90 7.29
N ALA A 293 -29.95 -16.50 7.27
CA ALA A 293 -30.82 -16.25 8.43
C ALA A 293 -31.21 -17.49 9.25
N LYS A 294 -30.59 -18.65 9.03
CA LYS A 294 -30.81 -19.88 9.81
C LYS A 294 -29.47 -20.51 10.19
N ALA A 295 -29.06 -20.29 11.44
CA ALA A 295 -28.28 -21.16 12.33
C ALA A 295 -27.57 -20.30 13.39
N ALA A 296 -27.75 -20.65 14.67
CA ALA A 296 -26.98 -20.11 15.79
C ALA A 296 -25.45 -20.22 15.61
N ASP A 297 -25.00 -21.09 14.68
CA ASP A 297 -23.59 -21.34 14.39
C ASP A 297 -22.91 -20.33 13.45
N LYS A 298 -23.67 -19.42 12.81
CA LYS A 298 -23.14 -18.46 11.81
C LYS A 298 -23.13 -17.01 12.28
N VAL A 299 -23.52 -16.77 13.52
CA VAL A 299 -23.34 -15.50 14.22
C VAL A 299 -22.14 -15.58 15.15
N ASN A 300 -21.45 -14.46 15.39
CA ASN A 300 -20.39 -14.39 16.39
C ASN A 300 -21.02 -14.36 17.80
N SER A 301 -20.17 -14.34 18.83
CA SER A 301 -20.61 -14.23 20.24
C SER A 301 -21.45 -12.97 20.52
N SER A 302 -21.43 -11.98 19.61
CA SER A 302 -22.18 -10.72 19.69
C SER A 302 -23.45 -10.71 18.83
N GLY A 303 -23.84 -11.84 18.24
CA GLY A 303 -25.03 -11.95 17.39
C GLY A 303 -24.87 -11.42 15.96
N GLU A 304 -23.68 -10.95 15.56
CA GLU A 304 -23.44 -10.45 14.20
C GLU A 304 -23.05 -11.58 13.23
N PRO A 305 -23.39 -11.49 11.94
CA PRO A 305 -22.95 -12.46 10.94
C PRO A 305 -21.43 -12.61 10.93
N GLN A 306 -20.95 -13.85 11.04
CA GLN A 306 -19.51 -14.15 11.01
C GLN A 306 -18.89 -13.74 9.65
N THR A 307 -17.66 -13.23 9.69
CA THR A 307 -16.89 -12.97 8.47
C THR A 307 -16.38 -14.26 7.84
N THR A 308 -16.11 -14.20 6.54
CA THR A 308 -15.51 -15.29 5.74
C THR A 308 -14.06 -14.92 5.36
N PRO A 309 -13.13 -14.89 6.33
CA PRO A 309 -11.74 -14.54 6.04
C PRO A 309 -11.13 -15.56 5.08
N ARG A 310 -10.09 -15.14 4.35
CA ARG A 310 -9.32 -16.06 3.52
C ARG A 310 -8.35 -16.86 4.40
N ARG A 311 -8.24 -18.15 4.12
CA ARG A 311 -7.32 -19.08 4.77
C ARG A 311 -6.33 -19.59 3.74
N LEU A 312 -5.06 -19.65 4.13
CA LEU A 312 -3.99 -20.30 3.39
C LEU A 312 -3.73 -21.66 4.03
N MET A 313 -3.94 -22.73 3.29
CA MET A 313 -3.88 -24.09 3.81
C MET A 313 -2.96 -24.94 2.94
N LEU A 314 -2.10 -25.71 3.60
CA LEU A 314 -1.15 -26.63 3.02
C LEU A 314 -1.79 -28.02 3.08
N CYS A 315 -2.12 -28.58 1.93
CA CYS A 315 -2.79 -29.86 1.81
C CYS A 315 -1.74 -30.93 1.52
N GLY A 316 -1.30 -31.65 2.55
CA GLY A 316 -0.23 -32.65 2.43
C GLY A 316 -0.55 -33.74 1.42
N LYS A 317 -1.79 -34.26 1.46
CA LYS A 317 -2.24 -35.36 0.58
C LYS A 317 -2.23 -35.03 -0.91
N THR A 318 -2.56 -33.79 -1.28
CA THR A 318 -2.64 -33.35 -2.68
C THR A 318 -1.38 -32.58 -3.11
N ASN A 319 -0.41 -32.43 -2.21
CA ASN A 319 0.78 -31.61 -2.37
C ASN A 319 0.45 -30.22 -2.95
N SER A 320 -0.50 -29.52 -2.33
CA SER A 320 -0.96 -28.22 -2.81
C SER A 320 -1.18 -27.21 -1.70
N VAL A 321 -0.86 -25.95 -1.98
CA VAL A 321 -1.23 -24.81 -1.14
C VAL A 321 -2.51 -24.19 -1.69
N VAL A 322 -3.54 -24.07 -0.86
CA VAL A 322 -4.86 -23.55 -1.24
C VAL A 322 -5.18 -22.29 -0.46
N MET A 323 -5.42 -21.19 -1.16
CA MET A 323 -5.96 -19.97 -0.58
C MET A 323 -7.41 -19.74 -1.02
N SER A 324 -8.35 -19.76 -0.08
CA SER A 324 -9.77 -19.50 -0.36
C SER A 324 -10.51 -18.98 0.87
N ASN A 325 -11.76 -18.55 0.68
CA ASN A 325 -12.61 -18.10 1.77
C ASN A 325 -13.01 -19.26 2.69
N MET A 326 -12.91 -19.02 3.99
CA MET A 326 -13.53 -19.89 4.99
C MET A 326 -15.05 -19.76 4.93
N ARG A 327 -15.76 -20.84 5.30
CA ARG A 327 -17.23 -20.85 5.48
C ARG A 327 -18.03 -20.51 4.21
N ARG A 328 -17.39 -20.54 3.05
CA ARG A 328 -18.00 -20.25 1.76
C ARG A 328 -17.41 -21.16 0.69
N SER A 329 -18.28 -21.82 -0.07
CA SER A 329 -17.86 -22.68 -1.19
C SER A 329 -17.45 -21.87 -2.41
N ARG A 330 -18.17 -20.77 -2.69
CA ARG A 330 -17.93 -19.88 -3.83
C ARG A 330 -17.18 -18.63 -3.42
N GLY A 331 -15.89 -18.57 -3.71
CA GLY A 331 -15.00 -17.44 -3.47
C GLY A 331 -13.73 -17.61 -4.29
N VAL A 332 -12.94 -16.53 -4.45
CA VAL A 332 -11.69 -16.64 -5.22
C VAL A 332 -10.80 -17.70 -4.59
N THR A 333 -10.47 -18.72 -5.36
CA THR A 333 -9.69 -19.87 -4.90
C THR A 333 -8.42 -19.96 -5.71
N ILE A 334 -7.28 -19.92 -5.02
CA ILE A 334 -5.97 -20.18 -5.62
C ILE A 334 -5.51 -21.55 -5.15
N VAL A 335 -5.06 -22.37 -6.09
CA VAL A 335 -4.35 -23.61 -5.85
C VAL A 335 -2.96 -23.46 -6.43
N ALA A 336 -1.95 -23.53 -5.58
CA ALA A 336 -0.55 -23.56 -5.96
C ALA A 336 -0.01 -24.99 -5.74
N LYS A 337 0.66 -25.53 -6.75
CA LYS A 337 1.44 -26.77 -6.65
C LYS A 337 2.91 -26.39 -6.55
N PRO A 338 3.52 -26.47 -5.36
CA PRO A 338 4.89 -26.03 -5.15
C PRO A 338 5.88 -26.77 -6.04
N ALA A 339 6.88 -26.04 -6.57
CA ALA A 339 7.99 -26.66 -7.29
C ALA A 339 8.99 -27.32 -6.34
N ALA A 340 9.30 -26.68 -5.21
CA ALA A 340 10.35 -27.12 -4.29
C ALA A 340 9.95 -27.22 -2.80
N MET A 341 8.85 -26.58 -2.37
CA MET A 341 8.42 -26.65 -0.96
C MET A 341 7.92 -28.06 -0.61
N GLN A 342 8.47 -28.63 0.46
CA GLN A 342 7.99 -29.85 1.10
C GLN A 342 6.88 -29.51 2.09
N LEU A 343 5.66 -29.97 1.79
CA LEU A 343 4.51 -29.76 2.66
C LEU A 343 4.48 -30.78 3.81
N PRO A 344 3.92 -30.41 4.99
CA PRO A 344 3.60 -31.39 6.03
C PRO A 344 2.71 -32.51 5.49
N ALA A 345 2.80 -33.71 6.09
CA ALA A 345 1.99 -34.86 5.67
C ALA A 345 0.50 -34.64 5.94
N GLU A 346 0.20 -33.99 7.06
CA GLU A 346 -1.14 -33.56 7.44
C GLU A 346 -1.54 -32.20 6.84
N ASP A 347 -2.85 -31.98 6.75
CA ASP A 347 -3.36 -30.67 6.35
C ASP A 347 -3.11 -29.65 7.46
N THR A 348 -2.39 -28.57 7.13
CA THR A 348 -2.10 -27.47 8.06
C THR A 348 -2.54 -26.15 7.46
N TYR A 349 -2.81 -25.13 8.29
CA TYR A 349 -3.18 -23.80 7.81
C TYR A 349 -2.43 -22.70 8.55
N LEU A 350 -2.07 -21.65 7.82
CA LEU A 350 -1.45 -20.45 8.36
C LEU A 350 -2.46 -19.67 9.20
N LYS A 351 -2.05 -19.24 10.39
CA LYS A 351 -2.84 -18.35 11.25
C LYS A 351 -3.30 -17.12 10.48
N THR A 352 -4.57 -16.74 10.61
CA THR A 352 -5.15 -15.61 9.85
C THR A 352 -4.35 -14.30 10.00
N ARG A 353 -3.87 -13.99 11.21
CA ARG A 353 -3.06 -12.79 11.46
C ARG A 353 -1.67 -12.87 10.84
N ASP A 354 -1.07 -14.06 10.78
CA ASP A 354 0.24 -14.25 10.17
C ASP A 354 0.13 -14.18 8.64
N ARG A 355 -1.00 -14.63 8.07
CA ARG A 355 -1.34 -14.38 6.66
C ARG A 355 -1.46 -12.88 6.37
N TRP A 356 -2.13 -12.10 7.24
CA TRP A 356 -2.20 -10.63 7.07
C TRP A 356 -0.82 -9.99 7.11
N ARG A 357 0.05 -10.45 8.02
CA ARG A 357 1.44 -10.00 8.09
C ARG A 357 2.17 -10.32 6.79
N LEU A 358 2.04 -11.54 6.27
CA LEU A 358 2.66 -11.93 5.00
C LEU A 358 2.16 -11.08 3.82
N GLU A 359 0.85 -10.79 3.74
CA GLU A 359 0.30 -9.87 2.74
C GLU A 359 0.90 -8.46 2.84
N ASP A 360 1.11 -7.98 4.06
CA ASP A 360 1.63 -6.64 4.31
C ASP A 360 3.14 -6.58 4.03
N MET A 361 3.91 -7.64 4.34
CA MET A 361 5.32 -7.79 3.97
C MET A 361 5.51 -7.81 2.44
N VAL A 362 4.65 -8.54 1.72
CA VAL A 362 4.64 -8.56 0.25
C VAL A 362 4.30 -7.18 -0.31
N ALA A 363 3.28 -6.51 0.24
CA ALA A 363 2.85 -5.22 -0.26
C ALA A 363 3.82 -4.07 0.07
N GLY A 364 4.59 -4.19 1.16
CA GLY A 364 5.57 -3.22 1.62
C GLY A 364 6.99 -3.44 1.09
N GLY A 365 7.26 -4.55 0.41
CA GLY A 365 8.60 -4.92 -0.07
C GLY A 365 9.52 -5.50 1.00
N GLU A 366 9.05 -5.65 2.25
CA GLU A 366 9.84 -6.20 3.36
C GLU A 366 10.20 -7.68 3.17
N LEU A 367 9.46 -8.41 2.34
CA LEU A 367 9.68 -9.84 2.13
C LEU A 367 11.09 -10.15 1.62
N GLU A 368 11.66 -9.28 0.79
CA GLU A 368 13.01 -9.48 0.24
C GLU A 368 14.07 -9.46 1.35
N LEU A 369 13.84 -8.67 2.40
CA LEU A 369 14.71 -8.58 3.58
C LEU A 369 14.57 -9.78 4.51
N MET A 370 13.72 -10.76 4.21
CA MET A 370 13.45 -11.88 5.11
C MET A 370 14.21 -13.12 4.68
N ARG A 371 14.80 -13.81 5.65
CA ARG A 371 15.43 -15.12 5.46
C ARG A 371 14.73 -16.13 6.35
N ALA A 372 14.27 -17.23 5.75
CA ALA A 372 13.75 -18.33 6.54
C ALA A 372 14.90 -19.19 7.06
N LYS A 373 14.83 -19.61 8.32
CA LYS A 373 15.82 -20.53 8.89
C LYS A 373 15.72 -21.94 8.30
N SER A 374 14.51 -22.35 7.91
CA SER A 374 14.27 -23.57 7.14
C SER A 374 14.00 -23.20 5.70
N ASP A 375 14.70 -23.84 4.77
CA ASP A 375 14.69 -23.44 3.37
C ASP A 375 13.38 -23.86 2.67
N ASN A 376 13.19 -25.15 2.46
CA ASN A 376 12.08 -25.67 1.66
C ASN A 376 10.95 -26.31 2.47
N ARG A 377 10.96 -26.24 3.81
CA ARG A 377 9.97 -26.90 4.66
C ARG A 377 9.58 -26.08 5.88
N LEU A 378 8.45 -26.44 6.47
CA LEU A 378 8.07 -25.98 7.81
C LEU A 378 8.75 -26.83 8.89
N LEU A 379 9.04 -26.23 10.05
CA LEU A 379 9.59 -26.96 11.20
C LEU A 379 8.44 -27.48 12.06
N PRO A 380 8.39 -28.78 12.39
CA PRO A 380 7.40 -29.32 13.30
C PRO A 380 7.64 -28.81 14.73
N VAL A 381 6.56 -28.69 15.51
CA VAL A 381 6.60 -28.26 16.91
C VAL A 381 5.72 -29.16 17.76
N ASP A 382 6.32 -29.78 18.78
CA ASP A 382 5.63 -30.69 19.70
C ASP A 382 5.08 -29.95 20.93
N GLY A 383 3.96 -30.44 21.47
CA GLY A 383 3.36 -29.94 22.71
C GLY A 383 2.72 -28.54 22.61
N GLN A 384 2.66 -27.94 21.42
CA GLN A 384 2.07 -26.62 21.19
C GLN A 384 0.74 -26.70 20.46
N LEU A 385 -0.07 -25.64 20.55
CA LEU A 385 -1.33 -25.55 19.79
C LEU A 385 -1.12 -25.51 18.27
N HIS A 386 0.00 -24.95 17.84
CA HIS A 386 0.46 -24.94 16.45
C HIS A 386 1.36 -26.16 16.24
N SER A 387 1.16 -26.84 15.11
CA SER A 387 1.90 -28.05 14.76
C SER A 387 3.21 -27.74 14.05
N HIS A 388 3.31 -26.57 13.42
CA HIS A 388 4.38 -26.22 12.51
C HIS A 388 4.70 -24.72 12.59
N ILE A 389 5.95 -24.34 12.33
CA ILE A 389 6.39 -22.94 12.23
C ILE A 389 7.29 -22.71 11.01
N LEU A 390 7.31 -21.47 10.54
CA LEU A 390 8.38 -20.95 9.69
C LEU A 390 9.04 -19.79 10.45
N GLU A 391 10.30 -19.98 10.85
CA GLU A 391 11.08 -18.93 11.49
C GLU A 391 11.73 -18.06 10.42
N LEU A 392 11.56 -16.75 10.55
CA LEU A 392 12.07 -15.72 9.66
C LEU A 392 13.02 -14.80 10.44
N GLU A 393 14.01 -14.27 9.76
CA GLU A 393 14.91 -13.23 10.27
C GLU A 393 14.99 -12.10 9.25
N ASN A 394 14.81 -10.87 9.72
CA ASN A 394 15.00 -9.69 8.88
C ASN A 394 16.50 -9.39 8.79
N THR A 395 17.08 -9.47 7.59
CA THR A 395 18.52 -9.26 7.37
C THR A 395 18.96 -7.82 7.61
N GLY A 396 18.05 -6.85 7.54
CA GLY A 396 18.35 -5.44 7.80
C GLY A 396 18.35 -5.09 9.28
N THR A 397 17.48 -5.71 10.09
CA THR A 397 17.33 -5.38 11.53
C THR A 397 17.83 -6.47 12.49
N GLY A 398 18.04 -7.69 12.00
CA GLY A 398 18.29 -8.88 12.82
C GLY A 398 17.06 -9.37 13.60
N GLU A 399 15.89 -8.74 13.42
CA GLU A 399 14.69 -9.12 14.18
C GLU A 399 14.11 -10.45 13.68
N GLY A 400 13.96 -11.39 14.62
CA GLY A 400 13.31 -12.67 14.38
C GLY A 400 11.79 -12.56 14.36
N GLN A 401 11.16 -13.23 13.41
CA GLN A 401 9.72 -13.38 13.31
C GLN A 401 9.33 -14.86 13.12
N ARG A 402 8.07 -15.19 13.41
CA ARG A 402 7.54 -16.54 13.25
C ARG A 402 6.17 -16.49 12.58
N LEU A 403 5.97 -17.40 11.63
CA LEU A 403 4.65 -17.72 11.07
C LEU A 403 4.18 -19.04 11.67
N TYR A 404 2.97 -19.05 12.24
CA TYR A 404 2.44 -20.21 12.95
C TYR A 404 1.42 -20.97 12.11
N PHE A 405 1.58 -22.29 12.04
CA PHE A 405 0.73 -23.19 11.28
C PHE A 405 0.03 -24.18 12.21
N TYR A 406 -1.26 -24.37 11.98
CA TYR A 406 -2.12 -25.20 12.80
C TYR A 406 -2.59 -26.40 11.99
N GLN A 407 -2.54 -27.58 12.59
CA GLN A 407 -3.16 -28.76 12.03
C GLN A 407 -4.68 -28.55 11.90
N LYS A 408 -5.25 -28.99 10.79
CA LYS A 408 -6.69 -29.00 10.57
C LYS A 408 -7.35 -30.13 11.36
N GLY A 409 -8.50 -29.86 11.97
CA GLY A 409 -9.33 -30.89 12.63
C GLY A 409 -8.91 -31.17 14.06
N ARG A 410 -8.35 -30.17 14.75
CA ARG A 410 -8.02 -30.27 16.18
C ARG A 410 -9.30 -30.45 16.98
N ALA A 411 -9.22 -31.06 18.16
CA ALA A 411 -10.39 -31.30 19.02
C ALA A 411 -11.21 -30.03 19.36
N ARG A 412 -10.58 -28.84 19.33
CA ARG A 412 -11.22 -27.54 19.58
C ARG A 412 -11.79 -26.88 18.32
N ASP A 413 -11.54 -27.44 17.14
CA ASP A 413 -12.00 -26.87 15.88
C ASP A 413 -13.48 -27.22 15.67
N ASN A 414 -14.33 -26.20 15.48
CA ASN A 414 -15.72 -26.41 15.14
C ASN A 414 -15.84 -26.81 13.65
N ALA A 415 -16.18 -28.07 13.38
CA ALA A 415 -16.31 -28.61 12.02
C ALA A 415 -17.30 -27.83 11.12
N THR A 416 -18.35 -27.24 11.70
CA THR A 416 -19.34 -26.41 10.97
C THR A 416 -18.73 -25.13 10.42
N ASN A 417 -17.69 -24.61 11.10
CA ASN A 417 -17.08 -23.31 10.81
C ASN A 417 -15.60 -23.40 10.36
N ASN A 418 -15.00 -24.58 10.42
CA ASN A 418 -13.60 -24.85 10.12
C ASN A 418 -13.38 -25.49 8.75
N TRP A 419 -14.14 -25.05 7.74
CA TRP A 419 -13.99 -25.46 6.35
C TRP A 419 -13.71 -24.25 5.45
N GLN A 420 -13.10 -24.49 4.30
CA GLN A 420 -12.89 -23.50 3.24
C GLN A 420 -13.40 -24.03 1.88
N GLY A 421 -13.50 -23.16 0.89
CA GLY A 421 -13.85 -23.57 -0.47
C GLY A 421 -12.69 -24.27 -1.18
N SER A 422 -13.00 -25.22 -2.06
CA SER A 422 -12.05 -25.82 -3.01
C SER A 422 -12.56 -25.70 -4.43
N ILE A 423 -11.71 -26.07 -5.40
CA ILE A 423 -12.06 -26.13 -6.82
C ILE A 423 -11.85 -27.52 -7.41
N ASN A 424 -12.73 -27.91 -8.32
CA ASN A 424 -12.60 -29.10 -9.15
C ASN A 424 -12.47 -28.70 -10.63
N THR A 425 -11.24 -28.45 -11.07
CA THR A 425 -10.94 -28.02 -12.44
C THR A 425 -11.29 -29.07 -13.50
N LYS A 426 -11.41 -30.36 -13.14
CA LYS A 426 -11.84 -31.42 -14.08
C LYS A 426 -13.29 -31.27 -14.52
N ALA A 427 -14.14 -30.67 -13.68
CA ALA A 427 -15.54 -30.40 -14.01
C ALA A 427 -15.73 -29.12 -14.84
N PHE A 428 -14.68 -28.30 -14.99
CA PHE A 428 -14.77 -27.01 -15.66
C PHE A 428 -14.81 -27.18 -17.18
N LYS A 429 -15.90 -26.70 -17.79
CA LYS A 429 -16.06 -26.65 -19.25
C LYS A 429 -16.02 -25.19 -19.68
N ALA A 430 -15.00 -24.82 -20.44
CA ALA A 430 -14.81 -23.46 -20.92
C ALA A 430 -15.80 -23.14 -22.06
N GLU A 431 -16.44 -21.97 -21.99
CA GLU A 431 -17.18 -21.38 -23.12
C GLU A 431 -16.26 -20.57 -24.02
N TRP A 432 -15.14 -20.10 -23.47
CA TRP A 432 -14.07 -19.45 -24.22
C TRP A 432 -12.71 -19.67 -23.56
N THR A 433 -11.66 -19.53 -24.36
CA THR A 433 -10.26 -19.63 -23.91
C THR A 433 -9.40 -18.59 -24.59
N ALA A 434 -8.42 -18.05 -23.87
CA ALA A 434 -7.38 -17.18 -24.39
C ALA A 434 -6.03 -17.54 -23.77
N THR A 435 -4.95 -17.22 -24.48
CA THR A 435 -3.59 -17.28 -23.96
C THR A 435 -2.98 -15.90 -24.09
N VAL A 436 -2.52 -15.34 -22.97
CA VAL A 436 -1.99 -13.98 -22.90
C VAL A 436 -0.63 -13.95 -22.22
N ALA A 437 0.12 -12.89 -22.49
CA ALA A 437 1.34 -12.53 -21.76
C ALA A 437 1.02 -11.63 -20.57
N THR A 438 1.97 -11.44 -19.66
CA THR A 438 1.88 -10.49 -18.54
C THR A 438 1.61 -9.05 -19.01
N ALA A 439 2.10 -8.69 -20.21
CA ALA A 439 1.87 -7.40 -20.85
C ALA A 439 0.37 -7.04 -21.01
N PHE A 440 -0.50 -8.03 -21.25
CA PHE A 440 -1.95 -7.82 -21.30
C PHE A 440 -2.49 -7.26 -19.97
N PHE A 441 -2.05 -7.84 -18.85
CA PHE A 441 -2.44 -7.37 -17.52
C PHE A 441 -1.79 -6.02 -17.20
N ALA A 442 -0.58 -5.74 -17.72
CA ALA A 442 0.06 -4.45 -17.56
C ALA A 442 -0.77 -3.33 -18.21
N THR A 443 -1.28 -3.55 -19.42
CA THR A 443 -2.21 -2.64 -20.10
C THR A 443 -3.48 -2.42 -19.29
N LEU A 444 -4.10 -3.49 -18.77
CA LEU A 444 -5.28 -3.37 -17.91
C LEU A 444 -4.98 -2.59 -16.62
N ARG A 445 -3.80 -2.80 -16.05
CA ARG A 445 -3.37 -2.13 -14.82
C ARG A 445 -3.22 -0.63 -15.03
N GLU A 446 -2.54 -0.23 -16.09
CA GLU A 446 -2.31 1.17 -16.45
C GLU A 446 -3.62 1.88 -16.82
N GLN A 447 -4.43 1.28 -17.69
CA GLN A 447 -5.66 1.93 -18.19
C GLN A 447 -6.79 1.95 -17.16
N HIS A 448 -6.83 0.99 -16.23
CA HIS A 448 -7.95 0.82 -15.32
C HIS A 448 -7.56 0.56 -13.86
N LEU A 449 -6.82 -0.53 -13.58
CA LEU A 449 -6.77 -1.08 -12.21
C LEU A 449 -6.05 -0.15 -11.23
N ASP A 450 -4.97 0.52 -11.61
CA ASP A 450 -4.26 1.46 -10.74
C ASP A 450 -5.17 2.65 -10.37
N ARG A 451 -5.89 3.21 -11.35
CA ARG A 451 -6.89 4.27 -11.10
C ARG A 451 -8.03 3.76 -10.24
N TRP A 452 -8.51 2.54 -10.49
CA TRP A 452 -9.55 1.92 -9.68
C TRP A 452 -9.09 1.81 -8.22
N PHE A 453 -7.92 1.24 -7.94
CA PHE A 453 -7.37 1.13 -6.58
C PHE A 453 -7.13 2.49 -5.91
N ALA A 454 -6.75 3.53 -6.67
CA ALA A 454 -6.59 4.89 -6.16
C ALA A 454 -7.93 5.57 -5.79
N THR A 455 -9.04 5.12 -6.39
CA THR A 455 -10.36 5.77 -6.27
C THR A 455 -11.42 4.83 -5.71
N LEU A 456 -12.04 4.03 -6.58
CA LEU A 456 -13.19 3.17 -6.31
C LEU A 456 -12.83 1.95 -5.44
N GLY A 457 -11.61 1.44 -5.55
CA GLY A 457 -11.08 0.32 -4.78
C GLY A 457 -10.64 0.68 -3.36
N LYS A 458 -10.72 1.96 -2.97
CA LYS A 458 -10.15 2.48 -1.73
C LYS A 458 -11.12 2.42 -0.55
N ASN A 459 -10.63 1.94 0.59
CA ASN A 459 -11.34 2.00 1.89
C ASN A 459 -12.78 1.47 1.80
N THR A 460 -13.77 2.32 2.10
CA THR A 460 -15.20 1.99 2.15
C THR A 460 -15.90 2.04 0.78
N GLN A 461 -15.23 2.53 -0.27
CA GLN A 461 -15.79 2.62 -1.63
C GLN A 461 -16.10 1.24 -2.23
N LEU A 462 -15.43 0.20 -1.75
CA LEU A 462 -15.68 -1.20 -2.13
C LEU A 462 -17.10 -1.70 -1.84
N ASN A 463 -17.79 -1.07 -0.89
CA ASN A 463 -19.14 -1.46 -0.49
C ASN A 463 -20.24 -0.66 -1.20
N ARG A 464 -19.90 0.32 -2.04
CA ARG A 464 -20.90 1.05 -2.82
C ARG A 464 -21.50 0.16 -3.89
N ASP A 465 -22.83 0.17 -4.01
CA ASP A 465 -23.56 -0.76 -4.88
C ASP A 465 -23.13 -0.67 -6.35
N ASN A 466 -22.89 0.54 -6.85
CA ASN A 466 -22.43 0.77 -8.22
C ASN A 466 -21.03 0.21 -8.51
N ASN A 467 -20.16 0.17 -7.51
CA ASN A 467 -18.77 -0.29 -7.64
C ASN A 467 -18.57 -1.75 -7.22
N ARG A 468 -19.60 -2.40 -6.70
CA ARG A 468 -19.47 -3.78 -6.19
C ARG A 468 -19.28 -4.80 -7.31
N VAL A 469 -19.73 -4.48 -8.51
CA VAL A 469 -19.80 -5.39 -9.66
C VAL A 469 -19.08 -4.78 -10.87
N SER A 470 -18.25 -5.60 -11.51
CA SER A 470 -17.68 -5.33 -12.82
C SER A 470 -18.23 -6.34 -13.81
N ASN A 471 -18.67 -5.89 -14.98
CA ASN A 471 -19.03 -6.80 -16.07
C ASN A 471 -17.84 -6.94 -17.01
N ILE A 472 -17.61 -8.16 -17.45
CA ILE A 472 -16.59 -8.50 -18.42
C ILE A 472 -17.29 -8.93 -19.70
N VAL A 473 -17.03 -8.20 -20.78
CA VAL A 473 -17.55 -8.52 -22.12
C VAL A 473 -16.38 -8.96 -22.99
N ILE A 474 -16.50 -10.14 -23.58
CA ILE A 474 -15.44 -10.80 -24.35
C ILE A 474 -15.96 -11.03 -25.75
N THR A 475 -15.20 -10.57 -26.74
CA THR A 475 -15.39 -10.91 -28.14
C THR A 475 -14.22 -11.77 -28.62
N LYS A 476 -14.14 -12.06 -29.92
CA LYS A 476 -12.97 -12.74 -30.48
C LYS A 476 -11.68 -11.91 -30.37
N ASP A 477 -11.81 -10.58 -30.36
CA ASP A 477 -10.69 -9.65 -30.53
C ASP A 477 -10.56 -8.63 -29.38
N THR A 478 -11.52 -8.58 -28.45
CA THR A 478 -11.55 -7.59 -27.37
C THR A 478 -11.94 -8.17 -26.02
N PHE A 479 -11.38 -7.56 -24.98
CA PHE A 479 -11.72 -7.76 -23.58
C PHE A 479 -12.12 -6.42 -22.98
N CYS A 480 -13.37 -6.31 -22.55
CA CYS A 480 -13.94 -5.08 -22.01
C CYS A 480 -14.31 -5.26 -20.54
N ILE A 481 -13.94 -4.28 -19.71
CA ILE A 481 -14.34 -4.17 -18.31
C ILE A 481 -15.30 -2.99 -18.17
N GLU A 482 -16.56 -3.27 -17.88
CA GLU A 482 -17.54 -2.26 -17.45
C GLU A 482 -17.51 -2.15 -15.92
N PHE A 483 -17.49 -0.93 -15.40
CA PHE A 483 -17.33 -0.68 -13.97
C PHE A 483 -18.15 0.53 -13.51
N ASN A 484 -18.36 0.63 -12.20
CA ASN A 484 -19.09 1.74 -11.57
C ASN A 484 -20.49 1.95 -12.21
N GLN A 485 -21.30 0.89 -12.15
CA GLN A 485 -22.62 0.75 -12.76
C GLN A 485 -23.48 2.01 -12.54
N GLN A 486 -23.93 2.62 -13.63
CA GLN A 486 -24.82 3.78 -13.57
C GLN A 486 -26.27 3.35 -13.74
N LYS A 487 -27.20 4.04 -13.07
CA LYS A 487 -28.65 3.77 -13.24
C LYS A 487 -29.21 4.36 -14.54
N ILE A 488 -28.57 5.40 -15.06
CA ILE A 488 -28.98 6.16 -16.24
C ILE A 488 -27.68 6.56 -16.96
N GLY A 489 -27.64 6.38 -18.29
CA GLY A 489 -26.47 6.69 -19.12
C GLY A 489 -25.50 5.52 -19.30
N ASP A 490 -24.45 5.77 -20.08
CA ASP A 490 -23.47 4.75 -20.41
C ASP A 490 -22.61 4.38 -19.21
N THR A 491 -22.43 3.07 -19.00
CA THR A 491 -21.55 2.58 -17.94
C THR A 491 -20.09 2.75 -18.39
N PRO A 492 -19.23 3.38 -17.58
CA PRO A 492 -17.81 3.51 -17.89
C PRO A 492 -17.18 2.15 -18.21
N SER A 493 -16.36 2.10 -19.26
CA SER A 493 -15.70 0.89 -19.69
C SER A 493 -14.26 1.11 -20.13
N VAL A 494 -13.45 0.05 -20.03
CA VAL A 494 -12.11 -0.03 -20.62
C VAL A 494 -12.05 -1.26 -21.50
N THR A 495 -11.72 -1.06 -22.78
CA THR A 495 -11.58 -2.13 -23.77
C THR A 495 -10.13 -2.25 -24.19
N VAL A 496 -9.59 -3.46 -24.13
CA VAL A 496 -8.23 -3.78 -24.58
C VAL A 496 -8.26 -4.87 -25.65
N PRO A 497 -7.28 -4.88 -26.58
CA PRO A 497 -7.11 -5.99 -27.52
C PRO A 497 -6.94 -7.32 -26.81
N PHE A 498 -7.64 -8.35 -27.28
CA PHE A 498 -7.65 -9.67 -26.66
C PHE A 498 -8.09 -10.75 -27.63
N VAL A 499 -7.21 -11.70 -27.93
CA VAL A 499 -7.53 -12.80 -28.86
C VAL A 499 -8.10 -13.99 -28.09
N ALA A 500 -9.39 -14.23 -28.26
CA ALA A 500 -10.12 -15.32 -27.61
C ALA A 500 -10.71 -16.31 -28.62
N LYS A 501 -10.61 -17.59 -28.30
CA LYS A 501 -11.38 -18.66 -28.95
C LYS A 501 -12.71 -18.83 -28.24
N LEU A 502 -13.81 -18.51 -28.92
CA LEU A 502 -15.18 -18.74 -28.45
C LEU A 502 -15.64 -20.13 -28.92
N HIS A 503 -16.07 -21.00 -27.99
CA HIS A 503 -16.43 -22.39 -28.31
C HIS A 503 -17.85 -22.52 -28.86
N ASN A 504 -18.74 -21.64 -28.44
CA ASN A 504 -20.10 -21.52 -28.96
C ASN A 504 -20.11 -20.25 -29.85
N ALA A 505 -20.70 -20.32 -31.04
CA ALA A 505 -20.64 -19.31 -32.11
C ALA A 505 -21.35 -17.96 -31.81
N THR A 506 -21.34 -17.53 -30.55
CA THR A 506 -21.78 -16.22 -30.08
C THR A 506 -20.79 -15.13 -30.49
N ALA A 507 -21.30 -13.97 -30.88
CA ALA A 507 -20.46 -12.80 -31.23
C ALA A 507 -19.75 -12.21 -29.99
N SER A 508 -20.37 -12.33 -28.81
CA SER A 508 -19.82 -11.88 -27.53
C SER A 508 -20.32 -12.74 -26.37
N LEU A 509 -19.58 -12.74 -25.27
CA LEU A 509 -19.94 -13.36 -24.00
C LEU A 509 -19.78 -12.33 -22.88
N ALA A 510 -20.76 -12.25 -21.96
CA ALA A 510 -20.76 -11.29 -20.86
C ALA A 510 -20.90 -11.99 -19.51
N TYR A 511 -20.09 -11.59 -18.53
CA TYR A 511 -20.07 -12.15 -17.19
C TYR A 511 -19.92 -11.06 -16.14
N SER A 512 -20.68 -11.15 -15.04
CA SER A 512 -20.53 -10.25 -13.91
C SER A 512 -19.62 -10.84 -12.84
N PHE A 513 -18.73 -10.04 -12.27
CA PHE A 513 -17.83 -10.42 -11.19
C PHE A 513 -17.91 -9.42 -10.05
N ARG A 514 -17.56 -9.85 -8.83
CA ARG A 514 -17.29 -8.88 -7.77
C ARG A 514 -16.00 -8.15 -8.08
N SER A 515 -16.03 -6.82 -8.13
CA SER A 515 -14.85 -6.02 -8.49
C SER A 515 -13.68 -6.27 -7.54
N LYS A 516 -13.96 -6.47 -6.23
CA LYS A 516 -12.95 -6.79 -5.21
C LYS A 516 -12.35 -8.21 -5.31
N ASP A 517 -12.97 -9.09 -6.07
CA ASP A 517 -12.48 -10.45 -6.32
C ASP A 517 -11.65 -10.50 -7.62
N LEU A 518 -12.07 -9.73 -8.63
CA LEU A 518 -11.40 -9.65 -9.93
C LEU A 518 -10.16 -8.75 -9.92
N ALA A 519 -10.31 -7.50 -9.48
CA ALA A 519 -9.28 -6.46 -9.63
C ALA A 519 -7.93 -6.81 -8.97
N PRO A 520 -7.89 -7.37 -7.73
CA PRO A 520 -6.61 -7.76 -7.13
C PRO A 520 -5.91 -8.86 -7.90
N VAL A 521 -6.63 -9.83 -8.46
CA VAL A 521 -6.00 -10.90 -9.24
C VAL A 521 -5.34 -10.33 -10.49
N PHE A 522 -6.08 -9.56 -11.28
CA PHE A 522 -5.55 -8.99 -12.51
C PHE A 522 -4.40 -8.01 -12.27
N HIS A 523 -4.49 -7.19 -11.22
CA HIS A 523 -3.44 -6.24 -10.87
C HIS A 523 -2.14 -6.95 -10.48
N ASN A 524 -2.23 -8.05 -9.72
CA ASN A 524 -1.05 -8.76 -9.25
C ASN A 524 -0.45 -9.71 -10.29
N LEU A 525 -1.19 -10.14 -11.31
CA LEU A 525 -0.67 -10.96 -12.43
C LEU A 525 0.38 -10.22 -13.28
N VAL A 526 0.46 -8.90 -13.19
CA VAL A 526 1.53 -8.11 -13.83
C VAL A 526 2.89 -8.41 -13.21
N ASP A 527 2.91 -8.57 -11.88
CA ASP A 527 4.15 -8.69 -11.11
C ASP A 527 4.58 -10.15 -10.95
N THR A 528 3.87 -11.13 -11.56
CA THR A 528 4.26 -12.54 -11.52
C THR A 528 5.37 -12.82 -12.52
N ALA A 529 6.43 -13.52 -12.06
CA ALA A 529 7.48 -14.07 -12.92
C ALA A 529 6.98 -15.36 -13.64
N ALA A 530 5.95 -15.21 -14.48
CA ALA A 530 5.35 -16.32 -15.21
C ALA A 530 6.36 -16.92 -16.22
N THR A 531 6.65 -18.21 -16.07
CA THR A 531 7.54 -18.99 -16.96
C THR A 531 6.76 -19.75 -18.03
N SER A 532 5.45 -19.91 -17.85
CA SER A 532 4.54 -20.45 -18.87
C SER A 532 3.60 -19.35 -19.37
N ALA A 533 3.03 -19.55 -20.56
CA ALA A 533 1.95 -18.70 -21.04
C ALA A 533 0.75 -18.70 -20.06
N ILE A 534 0.13 -17.54 -19.86
CA ILE A 534 -1.01 -17.40 -18.96
C ILE A 534 -2.28 -17.75 -19.74
N LYS A 535 -2.91 -18.87 -19.38
CA LYS A 535 -4.19 -19.28 -19.98
C LYS A 535 -5.34 -18.75 -19.15
N ILE A 536 -6.29 -18.11 -19.81
CA ILE A 536 -7.54 -17.63 -19.21
C ILE A 536 -8.68 -18.35 -19.89
N MET A 537 -9.59 -18.90 -19.09
CA MET A 537 -10.77 -19.61 -19.57
C MET A 537 -11.97 -19.11 -18.78
N GLY A 538 -13.14 -19.08 -19.39
CA GLY A 538 -14.34 -18.66 -18.67
C GLY A 538 -15.60 -19.37 -19.13
N ASN A 539 -16.57 -19.40 -18.23
CA ASN A 539 -17.94 -19.81 -18.47
C ASN A 539 -18.86 -19.07 -17.49
N THR A 540 -20.14 -19.41 -17.51
CA THR A 540 -21.14 -18.85 -16.59
C THR A 540 -20.87 -19.08 -15.10
N ASP A 541 -19.95 -19.98 -14.70
CA ASP A 541 -19.64 -20.30 -13.30
C ASP A 541 -18.43 -19.54 -12.75
N ALA A 542 -17.36 -19.44 -13.55
CA ALA A 542 -16.09 -18.88 -13.12
C ALA A 542 -15.23 -18.45 -14.30
N MET A 543 -14.27 -17.56 -14.00
CA MET A 543 -13.05 -17.39 -14.78
C MET A 543 -11.92 -18.21 -14.13
N LEU A 544 -11.27 -19.07 -14.91
CA LEU A 544 -10.15 -19.91 -14.50
C LEU A 544 -8.87 -19.43 -15.19
N ILE A 545 -7.85 -19.09 -14.40
CA ILE A 545 -6.54 -18.66 -14.85
C ILE A 545 -5.52 -19.73 -14.46
N THR A 546 -4.66 -20.14 -15.40
CA THR A 546 -3.60 -21.11 -15.12
C THR A 546 -2.28 -20.66 -15.73
N PHE A 547 -1.21 -20.76 -14.94
CA PHE A 547 0.16 -20.44 -15.35
C PHE A 547 1.14 -21.11 -14.38
N SER A 548 2.44 -21.06 -14.68
CA SER A 548 3.52 -21.50 -13.79
C SER A 548 4.54 -20.40 -13.63
N THR A 549 5.21 -20.39 -12.49
CA THR A 549 6.42 -19.62 -12.21
C THR A 549 7.53 -20.58 -11.80
N ASN A 550 8.72 -20.07 -11.46
CA ASN A 550 9.79 -20.88 -10.86
C ASN A 550 9.42 -21.42 -9.46
N VAL A 551 8.37 -20.87 -8.83
CA VAL A 551 7.99 -21.19 -7.45
C VAL A 551 6.90 -22.27 -7.41
N ALA A 552 5.89 -22.16 -8.27
CA ALA A 552 4.76 -23.10 -8.30
C ALA A 552 3.98 -23.04 -9.63
N ALA A 553 3.18 -24.08 -9.86
CA ALA A 553 2.11 -24.05 -10.86
C ALA A 553 0.80 -23.60 -10.22
N TYR A 554 0.14 -22.61 -10.81
CA TYR A 554 -1.04 -21.94 -10.25
C TYR A 554 -2.31 -22.24 -11.03
N GLN A 555 -3.40 -22.38 -10.28
CA GLN A 555 -4.78 -22.35 -10.78
C GLN A 555 -5.57 -21.35 -9.94
N ILE A 556 -6.17 -20.34 -10.58
CA ILE A 556 -6.96 -19.30 -9.92
C ILE A 556 -8.38 -19.34 -10.49
N ALA A 557 -9.36 -19.65 -9.65
CA ALA A 557 -10.77 -19.56 -10.01
C ALA A 557 -11.41 -18.31 -9.38
N ILE A 558 -11.93 -17.43 -10.21
CA ILE A 558 -12.66 -16.22 -9.82
C ILE A 558 -14.16 -16.47 -10.10
N PRO A 559 -15.04 -16.45 -9.08
CA PRO A 559 -16.45 -16.76 -9.28
C PRO A 559 -17.17 -15.65 -10.05
N THR A 560 -18.00 -16.05 -11.02
CA THR A 560 -19.01 -15.15 -11.59
C THR A 560 -20.15 -14.95 -10.59
N LEU A 561 -20.90 -13.86 -10.78
CA LEU A 561 -22.19 -13.61 -10.16
C LEU A 561 -23.27 -14.26 -11.03
N CYS A 562 -23.53 -15.54 -10.82
CA CYS A 562 -24.61 -16.26 -11.46
C CYS A 562 -25.88 -16.26 -10.58
N ASN A 563 -27.06 -16.06 -11.17
CA ASN A 563 -28.34 -16.14 -10.46
C ASN A 563 -28.68 -17.57 -10.02
N THR A 564 -28.14 -18.57 -10.71
CA THR A 564 -28.29 -20.00 -10.40
C THR A 564 -26.92 -20.66 -10.38
N VAL A 565 -26.59 -21.36 -9.29
CA VAL A 565 -25.35 -22.15 -9.20
C VAL A 565 -25.41 -23.30 -10.20
N PRO A 566 -24.43 -23.45 -11.12
CA PRO A 566 -24.43 -24.54 -12.09
C PRO A 566 -24.40 -25.92 -11.41
N VAL A 567 -25.11 -26.89 -11.98
CA VAL A 567 -25.19 -28.28 -11.48
C VAL A 567 -23.80 -28.92 -11.34
N ASN A 568 -22.87 -28.55 -12.20
CA ASN A 568 -21.46 -28.97 -12.16
C ASN A 568 -20.54 -27.79 -11.85
N SER A 569 -20.77 -27.11 -10.73
CA SER A 569 -19.92 -25.99 -10.36
C SER A 569 -18.48 -26.42 -10.12
N ILE A 570 -17.52 -25.60 -10.59
CA ILE A 570 -16.11 -25.74 -10.26
C ILE A 570 -15.88 -25.58 -8.76
N PHE A 571 -16.72 -24.79 -8.07
CA PHE A 571 -16.58 -24.51 -6.64
C PHE A 571 -17.27 -25.58 -5.80
N GLN A 572 -16.53 -26.11 -4.82
CA GLN A 572 -17.02 -27.15 -3.93
C GLN A 572 -16.87 -26.72 -2.47
N LYS A 573 -17.77 -27.22 -1.62
CA LYS A 573 -17.52 -27.25 -0.18
C LYS A 573 -16.47 -28.33 0.04
N GLY A 574 -15.25 -27.96 0.36
CA GLY A 574 -14.18 -28.93 0.42
C GLY A 574 -12.90 -28.32 0.96
N LEU A 575 -12.32 -29.05 1.93
CA LEU A 575 -11.18 -28.72 2.76
C LEU A 575 -11.48 -27.89 4.02
#